data_AF-A0A2V2EST3-F1
#
_entry.id   AF-A0A2V2EST3-F1
#
_cell.length_a   1.000
_cell.length_b   1.000
_cell.length_c   1.000
_cell.angle_alpha   90.00
_cell.angle_beta   90.00
_cell.angle_gamma   90.00
#
_symmetry.space_group_name_H-M   'P 1'
#
loop_
_entity.id
_entity.type
_entity.pdbx_description
1 polymer ?
#
loop_
_entity_poly.entity_id
_entity_poly.type
_entity_poly.pdbx_seq_one_letter_code
_entity_poly.pdbx_strand_id
1 'polypeptide(L)'
;VECVQTDNGFEFTNRFSNRKRDLPTLFETTAAQLGIRHKLIRPYTPRHNGKVERSHREDQKRFYSCHSFYSLDDFARQLAAHNRRSNNFPMRPLNYCTPSLFAVQYV
;
A
#
# COMPACT_ATOMS: atom_id res chain seq x y z
N VAL A 1 -4.92 -4.75 -12.71
CA VAL A 1 -3.71 -4.89 -11.86
C VAL A 1 -3.11 -6.25 -12.12
N GLU A 2 -1.90 -6.33 -12.65
CA GLU A 2 -1.30 -7.63 -13.05
C GLU A 2 -0.54 -8.33 -11.93
N CYS A 3 0.09 -7.56 -11.05
CA CYS A 3 0.99 -8.09 -10.03
C CYS A 3 0.96 -7.21 -8.78
N VAL A 4 0.99 -7.84 -7.61
CA VAL A 4 1.14 -7.15 -6.32
C VAL A 4 2.39 -7.67 -5.63
N GLN A 5 3.23 -6.76 -5.16
CA GLN A 5 4.41 -7.09 -4.38
C GLN A 5 4.16 -6.80 -2.89
N THR A 6 4.38 -7.79 -2.03
CA THR A 6 4.22 -7.64 -0.57
C THR A 6 5.49 -8.08 0.16
N ASP A 7 5.57 -7.73 1.44
CA ASP A 7 6.54 -8.36 2.33
C ASP A 7 6.12 -9.79 2.70
N ASN A 8 6.85 -10.38 3.65
CA ASN A 8 6.59 -11.74 4.13
C ASN A 8 5.76 -11.75 5.43
N GLY A 9 4.96 -10.71 5.67
CA GLY A 9 4.02 -10.67 6.79
C GLY A 9 2.99 -11.80 6.70
N PHE A 10 2.53 -12.27 7.86
CA PHE A 10 1.54 -13.37 7.94
C PHE A 10 0.18 -12.99 7.32
N GLU A 11 -0.12 -11.69 7.20
CA GLU A 11 -1.29 -11.19 6.48
C GLU A 11 -1.27 -11.59 4.99
N PHE A 12 -0.07 -11.69 4.39
CA PHE A 12 0.09 -11.87 2.95
C PHE A 12 0.57 -13.27 2.57
N THR A 13 1.30 -13.95 3.46
CA THR A 13 1.78 -15.31 3.17
C THR A 13 1.99 -16.13 4.43
N ASN A 14 1.68 -17.43 4.34
CA ASN A 14 1.97 -18.39 5.39
C ASN A 14 3.35 -19.06 5.24
N ARG A 15 4.22 -18.57 4.35
CA ARG A 15 5.52 -19.17 4.05
C ARG A 15 6.40 -19.44 5.28
N PHE A 16 6.33 -18.58 6.29
CA PHE A 16 7.08 -18.68 7.55
C PHE A 16 6.26 -19.26 8.71
N SER A 17 5.05 -19.78 8.42
CA SER A 17 4.19 -20.39 9.43
C SER A 17 4.61 -21.84 9.68
N ASN A 18 4.82 -22.21 10.94
CA ASN A 18 5.17 -23.59 11.30
C ASN A 18 4.00 -24.58 11.14
N ARG A 19 2.75 -24.12 11.16
CA ARG A 19 1.55 -25.00 11.13
C ARG A 19 0.70 -24.85 9.87
N LYS A 20 0.75 -23.69 9.21
CA LYS A 20 -0.15 -23.34 8.09
C LYS A 20 0.60 -23.13 6.78
N ARG A 21 1.84 -23.62 6.67
CA ARG A 21 2.72 -23.36 5.52
C ARG A 21 2.09 -23.71 4.17
N ASP A 22 1.35 -24.81 4.13
CA ASP A 22 0.74 -25.33 2.90
C ASP A 22 -0.66 -24.76 2.65
N LEU A 23 -1.19 -23.98 3.59
CA LEU A 23 -2.49 -23.34 3.46
C LEU A 23 -2.29 -21.92 2.90
N PRO A 24 -2.92 -21.58 1.76
CA PRO A 24 -2.88 -20.22 1.26
C PRO A 24 -3.62 -19.29 2.21
N THR A 25 -3.09 -18.08 2.38
CA THR A 25 -3.79 -16.99 3.07
C THR A 25 -5.02 -16.54 2.29
N LEU A 26 -5.96 -15.87 2.96
CA LEU A 26 -7.11 -15.24 2.29
C LEU A 26 -6.67 -14.27 1.19
N PHE A 27 -5.51 -13.62 1.38
CA PHE A 27 -4.91 -12.76 0.39
C PHE A 27 -4.45 -13.56 -0.84
N GLU A 28 -3.65 -14.61 -0.65
CA GLU A 28 -3.17 -15.48 -1.74
C GLU A 28 -4.33 -16.13 -2.51
N THR A 29 -5.39 -16.59 -1.82
CA THR A 29 -6.58 -17.15 -2.47
C THR A 29 -7.32 -16.13 -3.32
N THR A 30 -7.51 -14.92 -2.80
CA THR A 30 -8.23 -13.84 -3.50
C THR A 30 -7.42 -13.33 -4.69
N ALA A 31 -6.10 -13.17 -4.53
CA ALA A 31 -5.21 -12.77 -5.61
C ALA A 31 -5.22 -13.81 -6.75
N ALA A 32 -5.19 -15.11 -6.42
CA ALA A 32 -5.29 -16.17 -7.41
C ALA A 32 -6.65 -16.16 -8.14
N GLN A 33 -7.76 -15.97 -7.43
CA GLN A 33 -9.10 -15.86 -8.03
C GLN A 33 -9.22 -14.68 -8.99
N LEU A 34 -8.57 -13.55 -8.67
CA LEU A 34 -8.55 -12.36 -9.51
C LEU A 34 -7.49 -12.41 -10.63
N GLY A 35 -6.72 -13.50 -10.74
CA GLY A 35 -5.64 -13.64 -11.71
C GLY A 35 -4.44 -12.71 -11.45
N ILE A 36 -4.30 -12.19 -10.23
CA ILE A 36 -3.25 -11.26 -9.83
C ILE A 36 -2.03 -12.06 -9.38
N ARG A 37 -0.87 -11.80 -10.00
CA ARG A 37 0.38 -12.43 -9.58
C ARG A 37 0.85 -11.86 -8.24
N HIS A 38 0.94 -12.70 -7.23
CA HIS A 38 1.51 -12.31 -5.93
C HIS A 38 3.02 -12.52 -5.92
N LYS A 39 3.78 -11.45 -5.66
CA LYS A 39 5.25 -11.45 -5.62
C LYS A 39 5.74 -11.11 -4.22
N LEU A 40 6.38 -12.07 -3.56
CA LEU A 40 7.02 -11.85 -2.26
C LEU A 40 8.41 -11.22 -2.45
N ILE A 41 8.75 -10.26 -1.59
CA ILE A 41 10.15 -9.79 -1.50
C ILE A 41 11.04 -10.88 -0.90
N ARG A 42 12.33 -10.82 -1.22
CA ARG A 42 13.32 -11.73 -0.62
C ARG A 42 13.41 -11.47 0.90
N PRO A 43 13.50 -12.51 1.75
CA PRO A 43 13.75 -12.29 3.18
C PRO A 43 15.00 -11.42 3.40
N TYR A 44 14.94 -10.58 4.44
CA TYR A 44 16.02 -9.65 4.81
C TYR A 44 16.34 -8.56 3.76
N THR A 45 15.37 -8.18 2.93
CA THR A 45 15.52 -7.08 1.95
C THR A 45 14.54 -5.92 2.19
N PRO A 46 14.61 -5.24 3.35
CA PRO A 46 13.67 -4.17 3.73
C PRO A 46 13.66 -2.99 2.74
N ARG A 47 14.74 -2.82 1.97
CA ARG A 47 14.86 -1.80 0.92
C ARG A 47 13.75 -1.90 -0.14
N HIS A 48 13.24 -3.10 -0.41
CA HIS A 48 12.14 -3.29 -1.36
C HIS A 48 10.80 -2.76 -0.86
N ASN A 49 10.63 -2.58 0.46
CA ASN A 49 9.45 -1.93 1.04
C ASN A 49 9.59 -0.41 1.16
N GLY A 50 10.73 0.16 0.75
CA GLY A 50 11.05 1.57 1.00
C GLY A 50 10.04 2.58 0.43
N LYS A 51 9.28 2.21 -0.60
CA LYS A 51 8.18 3.07 -1.12
C LYS A 51 7.04 3.16 -0.12
N VAL A 52 6.59 2.03 0.43
CA VAL A 52 5.51 1.95 1.40
C VAL A 52 5.94 2.62 2.71
N GLU A 53 7.15 2.31 3.19
CA GLU A 53 7.73 2.94 4.39
C GLU A 53 7.85 4.46 4.26
N ARG A 54 8.22 4.97 3.06
CA ARG A 54 8.26 6.41 2.80
C ARG A 54 6.85 7.01 2.83
N SER A 55 5.86 6.34 2.24
CA SER A 55 4.47 6.81 2.28
C SER A 55 3.98 6.92 3.72
N HIS A 56 4.16 5.87 4.53
CA HIS A 56 3.77 5.88 5.94
C HIS A 56 4.45 7.01 6.73
N ARG A 57 5.73 7.29 6.46
CA ARG A 57 6.43 8.40 7.10
C ARG A 57 5.85 9.77 6.72
N GLU A 58 5.52 9.97 5.45
CA GLU A 58 4.92 11.23 4.99
C GLU A 58 3.50 11.40 5.55
N ASP A 59 2.72 10.33 5.62
CA ASP A 59 1.39 10.34 6.24
C ASP A 59 1.49 10.61 7.75
N GLN A 60 2.46 10.01 8.44
CA GLN A 60 2.73 10.34 9.84
C GLN A 60 3.01 11.84 10.01
N LYS A 61 3.90 12.38 9.20
CA LYS A 61 4.31 13.78 9.29
C LYS A 61 3.20 14.76 8.95
N ARG A 62 2.41 14.49 7.92
CA ARG A 62 1.47 15.46 7.33
C ARG A 62 0.03 15.27 7.80
N PHE A 63 -0.33 14.07 8.22
CA PHE A 63 -1.68 13.71 8.62
C PHE A 63 -1.73 13.42 10.12
N TYR A 64 -1.14 12.32 10.57
CA TYR A 64 -1.32 11.85 11.94
C TYR A 64 -0.74 12.77 13.01
N SER A 65 0.43 13.38 12.79
CA SER A 65 1.06 14.28 13.78
C SER A 65 0.40 15.66 13.87
N CYS A 66 -0.42 16.05 12.90
CA CYS A 66 -0.97 17.42 12.80
C CYS A 66 -2.49 17.47 13.00
N HIS A 67 -3.19 16.34 12.94
CA HIS A 67 -4.65 16.30 13.00
C HIS A 67 -5.11 15.62 14.29
N SER A 68 -6.26 16.03 14.79
CA SER A 68 -6.99 15.36 15.86
C SER A 68 -8.28 14.77 15.29
N PHE A 69 -8.63 13.58 15.75
CA PHE A 69 -9.79 12.84 15.26
C PHE A 69 -10.76 12.63 16.41
N TYR A 70 -12.03 13.02 16.19
CA TYR A 70 -13.05 12.98 17.25
C TYR A 70 -14.03 11.81 17.10
N SER A 71 -13.99 11.12 15.95
CA SER A 71 -14.71 9.86 15.69
C SER A 71 -14.09 9.10 14.51
N LEU A 72 -14.49 7.84 14.32
CA LEU A 72 -14.06 7.06 13.14
C LEU A 72 -14.56 7.66 11.82
N ASP A 73 -15.76 8.23 11.82
CA ASP A 73 -16.34 8.89 10.63
C ASP A 73 -15.60 10.19 10.29
N ASP A 74 -15.26 10.98 11.31
CA ASP A 74 -14.41 12.17 11.16
C ASP A 74 -13.02 11.80 10.62
N PHE A 75 -12.39 10.75 11.17
CA PHE A 75 -11.14 10.21 10.65
C PHE A 75 -11.25 9.83 9.16
N ALA A 76 -12.28 9.09 8.77
CA ALA A 76 -12.48 8.68 7.39
C ALA A 76 -12.65 9.87 6.44
N ARG A 77 -13.40 10.90 6.85
CA ARG A 77 -13.57 12.15 6.09
C ARG A 77 -12.26 12.91 5.94
N GLN A 78 -11.49 13.06 7.02
CA GLN A 78 -10.18 13.73 6.99
C GLN A 78 -9.17 12.94 6.14
N LEU A 79 -9.15 11.62 6.24
CA LEU A 79 -8.27 10.74 5.46
C LEU A 79 -8.59 10.83 3.96
N ALA A 80 -9.87 10.86 3.58
CA ALA A 80 -10.28 11.03 2.19
C ALA A 80 -9.81 12.38 1.62
N ALA A 81 -9.92 13.46 2.38
CA ALA A 81 -9.41 14.77 1.99
C ALA A 81 -7.87 14.79 1.84
N HIS A 82 -7.14 14.17 2.77
CA HIS A 82 -5.68 14.02 2.71
C HIS A 82 -5.25 13.23 1.48
N ASN A 83 -5.86 12.06 1.23
CA ASN A 83 -5.58 11.21 0.07
C ASN A 83 -5.86 11.94 -1.25
N ARG A 84 -6.99 12.66 -1.33
CA ARG A 84 -7.32 13.47 -2.51
C ARG A 84 -6.26 14.54 -2.76
N ARG A 85 -5.78 15.21 -1.72
CA ARG A 85 -4.72 16.23 -1.85
C ARG A 85 -3.41 15.62 -2.32
N SER A 86 -2.98 14.52 -1.70
CA SER A 86 -1.74 13.82 -2.05
C SER A 86 -1.75 13.33 -3.50
N ASN A 87 -2.85 12.69 -3.93
CA ASN A 87 -2.98 12.13 -5.27
C ASN A 87 -3.16 13.18 -6.38
N ASN A 88 -3.53 14.42 -6.03
CA ASN A 88 -3.67 15.54 -6.97
C ASN A 88 -2.55 16.57 -6.85
N PHE A 89 -1.48 16.27 -6.11
CA PHE A 89 -0.32 17.15 -6.02
C PHE A 89 0.71 16.81 -7.10
N PRO A 90 1.11 17.76 -7.97
CA PRO A 90 2.14 17.55 -8.98
C PRO A 90 3.48 17.15 -8.36
N MET A 91 4.13 16.09 -8.88
CA MET A 91 5.40 15.62 -8.32
C MET A 91 6.51 15.57 -9.38
N ARG A 92 7.71 16.02 -9.02
CA ARG A 92 8.90 15.98 -9.88
C ARG A 92 9.19 14.59 -10.48
N PRO A 93 9.12 13.47 -9.72
CA PRO A 93 9.39 12.14 -10.27
C PRO A 93 8.40 11.67 -11.34
N LEU A 94 7.24 12.33 -11.47
CA LEU A 94 6.20 12.03 -12.44
C LEU A 94 6.16 13.07 -13.57
N ASN A 95 7.29 13.71 -13.89
CA ASN A 95 7.35 14.82 -14.85
C ASN A 95 6.37 15.96 -14.53
N TYR A 96 6.22 16.29 -13.24
CA TYR A 96 5.27 17.30 -12.76
C TYR A 96 3.80 16.96 -13.04
N CYS A 97 3.47 15.71 -13.34
CA CYS A 97 2.09 15.22 -13.33
C CYS A 97 1.67 14.87 -11.89
N THR A 98 0.36 14.86 -11.65
CA THR A 98 -0.21 14.33 -10.41
C THR A 98 -0.23 12.80 -10.45
N PRO A 99 -0.14 12.10 -9.30
CA PRO A 99 -0.29 10.65 -9.25
C PRO A 99 -1.59 10.16 -9.90
N SER A 100 -2.70 10.86 -9.70
CA SER A 100 -4.00 10.53 -10.32
C SER A 100 -3.95 10.57 -11.85
N LEU A 101 -3.36 11.62 -12.41
CA LEU A 101 -3.23 11.79 -13.85
C LEU A 101 -2.26 10.77 -14.45
N PHE A 102 -1.12 10.54 -13.78
CA PHE A 102 -0.15 9.55 -14.22
C PHE A 102 -0.73 8.13 -14.19
N ALA A 103 -1.48 7.76 -13.15
CA ALA A 103 -2.06 6.43 -13.04
C ALA A 103 -3.05 6.12 -14.17
N VAL A 104 -3.86 7.09 -14.59
CA VAL A 104 -4.87 6.92 -15.67
C VAL A 104 -4.21 6.77 -17.05
N GLN A 105 -2.99 7.28 -17.26
CA GLN A 105 -2.28 7.14 -18.54
C GLN A 105 -1.83 5.70 -18.86
N TYR A 106 -1.81 4.81 -17.86
CA TYR A 106 -1.34 3.42 -17.99
C TYR A 106 -2.44 2.39 -17.66
N VAL A 107 -3.70 2.80 -17.70
CA VAL A 107 -4.89 1.93 -17.68
C VAL A 107 -5.40 1.78 -19.10
#